data_AF-A0A1H0R8N7-F1
#
_entry.id   AF-A0A1H0R8N7-F1
#
_cell.length_a   1.000
_cell.length_b   1.000
_cell.length_c   1.000
_cell.angle_alpha   90.00
_cell.angle_beta   90.00
_cell.angle_gamma   90.00
#
_symmetry.space_group_name_H-M   'P 1'
#
loop_
_entity.id
_entity.type
_entity.pdbx_description
1 polymer ?
#
loop_
_entity_poly.entity_id
_entity_poly.type
_entity_poly.pdbx_seq_one_letter_code
_entity_poly.pdbx_strand_id
1 'polypeptide(L)'
;MTARRSAATDDGFTLIELLVSVAILGLILLPVSNAFIGVLRNVDATSARMVASHSAQLSATYFAQDVAGVGVHDYTASGAPMATSVLTSGDAGSTCGDGGTGATVRFLSDAYDNTVSPPALHRAVVSWAVVTVAGDNQMVRSRCVDGSLVSQLTLAQNVVGSPAVTCSSTCDALPLPQTVRLSFSVAPPSAALYAISLTGDRRQT
;
A
#
# COMPACT_ATOMS: atom_id res chain seq x y z
N MET A 1 20.43 -43.08 -59.56
CA MET A 1 19.70 -43.20 -58.27
C MET A 1 18.39 -42.43 -58.39
N THR A 2 17.29 -43.14 -58.64
CA THR A 2 15.96 -42.56 -58.93
C THR A 2 15.08 -42.84 -57.71
N ALA A 3 14.75 -41.78 -56.96
CA ALA A 3 13.95 -41.88 -55.75
C ALA A 3 12.47 -42.16 -56.09
N ARG A 4 11.96 -43.32 -55.64
CA ARG A 4 10.53 -43.67 -55.73
C ARG A 4 9.77 -42.87 -54.66
N ARG A 5 8.99 -41.87 -55.08
CA ARG A 5 7.98 -41.24 -54.21
C ARG A 5 6.88 -42.26 -53.94
N SER A 6 6.72 -42.64 -52.68
CA SER A 6 5.50 -43.27 -52.19
C SER A 6 4.35 -42.28 -52.42
N ALA A 7 3.42 -42.65 -53.30
CA ALA A 7 2.13 -41.99 -53.38
C ALA A 7 1.40 -42.35 -52.10
N ALA A 8 1.35 -41.41 -51.16
CA ALA A 8 0.48 -41.50 -50.01
C ALA A 8 -0.95 -41.50 -50.53
N THR A 9 -1.64 -42.63 -50.35
CA THR A 9 -3.08 -42.76 -50.56
C THR A 9 -3.79 -41.89 -49.53
N ASP A 10 -4.35 -40.78 -49.98
CA ASP A 10 -5.30 -39.97 -49.21
C ASP A 10 -6.62 -40.74 -49.11
N ASP A 11 -6.72 -41.65 -48.14
CA ASP A 11 -8.00 -42.24 -47.75
C ASP A 11 -8.83 -41.16 -47.05
N GLY A 12 -9.96 -40.79 -47.65
CA GLY A 12 -10.88 -39.81 -47.08
C GLY A 12 -11.49 -40.29 -45.76
N PHE A 13 -11.66 -39.37 -44.80
CA PHE A 13 -12.35 -39.65 -43.55
C PHE A 13 -13.80 -40.07 -43.78
N THR A 14 -14.22 -41.15 -43.12
CA THR A 14 -15.63 -41.55 -43.14
C THR A 14 -16.45 -40.59 -42.29
N LEU A 15 -17.72 -40.36 -42.64
CA LEU A 15 -18.61 -39.44 -41.92
C LEU A 15 -18.76 -39.84 -40.44
N ILE A 16 -18.77 -41.15 -40.15
CA ILE A 16 -18.85 -41.68 -38.79
C ILE A 16 -17.59 -41.36 -37.98
N GLU A 17 -16.40 -41.40 -38.58
CA GLU A 17 -15.13 -41.12 -37.93
C GLU A 17 -15.00 -39.64 -37.54
N LEU A 18 -15.50 -38.75 -38.40
CA LEU A 18 -15.58 -37.32 -38.08
C LEU A 18 -16.58 -37.04 -36.95
N LEU A 19 -17.73 -37.71 -36.95
CA LEU A 19 -18.73 -37.58 -35.88
C LEU A 19 -18.19 -38.05 -34.53
N VAL A 20 -17.50 -39.20 -34.50
CA VAL A 20 -16.87 -39.73 -33.28
C VAL A 20 -15.76 -38.79 -32.80
N SER A 21 -14.96 -38.22 -33.70
CA SER A 21 -13.90 -37.27 -33.33
C SER A 21 -14.45 -35.99 -32.67
N VAL A 22 -15.53 -35.41 -33.21
CA VAL A 22 -16.18 -34.23 -32.61
C VAL A 22 -16.81 -34.56 -31.26
N ALA A 23 -17.42 -35.74 -31.13
CA ALA A 23 -17.98 -36.20 -29.85
C ALA A 23 -16.89 -36.37 -28.77
N ILE A 24 -15.75 -36.98 -29.13
CA ILE A 24 -14.61 -37.15 -28.22
C ILE A 24 -14.01 -35.78 -27.85
N LEU A 25 -13.85 -34.87 -28.82
CA LEU A 25 -13.36 -33.51 -28.55
C LEU A 25 -14.30 -32.76 -27.59
N GLY A 26 -15.61 -32.84 -27.79
CA GLY A 26 -16.59 -32.23 -26.88
C GLY A 26 -16.47 -32.78 -25.45
N LEU A 27 -16.29 -34.09 -25.31
CA LEU A 27 -16.11 -34.75 -24.01
C LEU A 27 -14.82 -34.32 -23.30
N ILE A 28 -13.74 -34.09 -24.05
CA ILE A 28 -12.44 -33.63 -23.51
C ILE A 28 -12.45 -32.12 -23.19
N LEU A 29 -13.17 -31.31 -23.96
CA LEU A 29 -13.19 -29.85 -23.77
C LEU A 29 -13.86 -29.42 -22.45
N LEU A 30 -14.84 -30.18 -21.96
CA LEU A 30 -15.54 -29.89 -20.70
C LEU A 30 -14.59 -29.86 -19.48
N PRO A 31 -13.83 -30.93 -19.17
CA PRO A 31 -12.90 -30.92 -18.03
C PRO A 31 -11.75 -29.92 -18.23
N VAL A 32 -11.25 -29.72 -19.45
CA VAL A 32 -10.18 -28.75 -19.73
C VAL A 32 -10.63 -27.32 -19.45
N SER A 33 -11.85 -26.96 -19.86
CA SER A 33 -12.40 -25.62 -19.60
C SER A 33 -12.56 -25.35 -18.11
N ASN A 34 -13.04 -26.34 -17.35
CA ASN A 34 -13.17 -26.21 -15.89
C ASN A 34 -11.79 -26.09 -15.21
N ALA A 35 -10.80 -26.88 -15.64
CA ALA A 35 -9.43 -26.76 -15.16
C ALA A 35 -8.84 -25.36 -15.43
N PHE A 36 -9.08 -24.82 -16.63
CA PHE A 36 -8.61 -23.49 -17.01
C PHE A 36 -9.23 -22.38 -16.15
N ILE A 37 -10.55 -22.43 -15.88
CA ILE A 37 -11.23 -21.50 -14.96
C ILE A 37 -10.62 -21.59 -13.55
N GLY A 38 -10.30 -22.80 -13.09
CA GLY A 38 -9.62 -23.01 -11.80
C GLY A 38 -8.26 -22.33 -11.74
N VAL A 39 -7.45 -22.44 -12.80
CA VAL A 39 -6.15 -21.78 -12.90
C VAL A 39 -6.30 -20.26 -12.86
N LEU A 40 -7.22 -19.68 -13.63
CA LEU A 40 -7.46 -18.23 -13.64
C LEU A 40 -7.80 -17.69 -12.24
N ARG A 41 -8.72 -18.34 -11.53
CA ARG A 41 -9.07 -17.95 -10.15
C ARG A 41 -7.89 -18.00 -9.19
N ASN A 42 -7.02 -19.00 -9.34
CA ASN A 42 -5.82 -19.12 -8.51
C ASN A 42 -4.78 -18.03 -8.82
N VAL A 43 -4.63 -17.65 -10.09
CA VAL A 43 -3.75 -16.53 -10.49
C VAL A 43 -4.23 -15.22 -9.87
N ASP A 44 -5.53 -14.95 -9.92
CA ASP A 44 -6.12 -13.74 -9.34
C ASP A 44 -5.92 -13.67 -7.82
N ALA A 45 -6.21 -14.76 -7.10
CA ALA A 45 -6.02 -14.83 -5.65
C ALA A 45 -4.55 -14.69 -5.25
N THR A 46 -3.64 -15.26 -6.04
CA THR A 46 -2.18 -15.16 -5.79
C THR A 46 -1.69 -13.74 -6.05
N SER A 47 -2.14 -13.11 -7.14
CA SER A 47 -1.83 -11.71 -7.46
C SER A 47 -2.31 -10.76 -6.35
N ALA A 48 -3.55 -10.93 -5.88
CA ALA A 48 -4.11 -10.13 -4.79
C ALA A 48 -3.29 -10.24 -3.49
N ARG A 49 -2.84 -11.45 -3.13
CA ARG A 49 -1.97 -11.67 -1.97
C ARG A 49 -0.59 -11.04 -2.13
N MET A 50 -0.03 -11.07 -3.34
CA MET A 50 1.25 -10.44 -3.65
C MET A 50 1.16 -8.91 -3.48
N VAL A 51 0.10 -8.29 -4.02
CA VAL A 51 -0.14 -6.84 -3.88
C VAL A 51 -0.32 -6.44 -2.41
N ALA A 52 -1.07 -7.20 -1.62
CA ALA A 52 -1.23 -6.95 -0.19
C ALA A 52 0.10 -7.04 0.58
N SER A 53 0.92 -8.05 0.26
CA SER A 53 2.24 -8.25 0.89
C SER A 53 3.20 -7.11 0.54
N HIS A 54 3.23 -6.70 -0.73
CA HIS A 54 4.04 -5.56 -1.18
C HIS A 54 3.60 -4.26 -0.48
N SER A 55 2.28 -4.02 -0.39
CA SER A 55 1.70 -2.87 0.32
C SER A 55 2.13 -2.86 1.79
N ALA A 56 2.13 -4.01 2.47
CA ALA A 56 2.58 -4.12 3.86
C ALA A 56 4.06 -3.79 4.03
N GLN A 57 4.93 -4.29 3.15
CA GLN A 57 6.38 -4.01 3.18
C GLN A 57 6.68 -2.53 2.92
N LEU A 58 6.03 -1.96 1.89
CA LEU A 58 6.16 -0.54 1.55
C LEU A 58 5.69 0.35 2.71
N SER A 59 4.51 0.04 3.27
CA SER A 59 3.96 0.77 4.40
C SER A 59 4.87 0.65 5.63
N ALA A 60 5.39 -0.54 5.95
CA ALA A 60 6.28 -0.72 7.10
C ALA A 60 7.56 0.12 6.97
N THR A 61 8.14 0.17 5.77
CA THR A 61 9.37 0.92 5.51
C THR A 61 9.15 2.43 5.71
N TYR A 62 8.12 2.99 5.09
CA TYR A 62 7.82 4.43 5.24
C TYR A 62 7.36 4.77 6.66
N PHE A 63 6.55 3.92 7.28
CA PHE A 63 6.05 4.17 8.63
C PHE A 63 7.17 4.20 9.66
N ALA A 64 8.10 3.24 9.61
CA ALA A 64 9.26 3.23 10.48
C ALA A 64 10.14 4.49 10.27
N GLN A 65 10.35 4.91 9.02
CA GLN A 65 11.10 6.13 8.71
C GLN A 65 10.41 7.40 9.24
N ASP A 66 9.09 7.48 9.09
CA ASP A 66 8.31 8.63 9.54
C ASP A 66 8.33 8.74 11.07
N VAL A 67 8.12 7.63 11.78
CA VAL A 67 8.16 7.60 13.25
C VAL A 67 9.58 7.88 13.77
N ALA A 68 10.61 7.36 13.11
CA ALA A 68 11.99 7.63 13.49
C ALA A 68 12.37 9.11 13.38
N GLY A 69 11.75 9.82 12.43
CA GLY A 69 11.96 11.26 12.20
C GLY A 69 11.11 12.19 13.08
N VAL A 70 10.21 11.65 13.90
CA VAL A 70 9.34 12.46 14.78
C VAL A 70 10.17 13.25 15.77
N GLY A 71 9.94 14.57 15.78
CA GLY A 71 10.60 15.48 16.71
C GLY A 71 10.57 16.89 16.17
N VAL A 72 9.78 17.75 16.80
CA VAL A 72 9.81 19.19 16.59
C VAL A 72 10.18 19.89 17.87
N HIS A 73 10.96 20.96 17.74
CA HIS A 73 11.30 21.82 18.85
C HIS A 73 10.47 23.10 18.81
N ASP A 74 10.18 23.64 19.99
CA ASP A 74 9.65 24.99 20.17
C ASP A 74 10.81 25.99 20.30
N TYR A 75 11.24 26.54 19.17
CA TYR A 75 12.33 27.52 19.11
C TYR A 75 11.97 28.88 19.72
N THR A 76 10.71 29.11 20.11
CA THR A 76 10.31 30.34 20.81
C THR A 76 10.56 30.25 22.32
N ALA A 77 10.64 29.03 22.86
CA ALA A 77 10.96 28.77 24.25
C ALA A 77 12.48 28.64 24.48
N SER A 78 12.94 29.09 25.64
CA SER A 78 14.35 28.98 26.04
C SER A 78 14.80 27.51 26.05
N GLY A 79 15.95 27.23 25.42
CA GLY A 79 16.49 25.87 25.31
C GLY A 79 15.82 25.01 24.23
N ALA A 80 14.90 25.56 23.44
CA ALA A 80 14.20 24.88 22.35
C ALA A 80 13.67 23.49 22.75
N PRO A 81 12.78 23.38 23.76
CA PRO A 81 12.27 22.10 24.22
C PRO A 81 11.46 21.39 23.12
N MET A 82 11.32 20.06 23.25
CA MET A 82 10.46 19.27 22.37
C MET A 82 8.99 19.71 22.51
N ALA A 83 8.31 19.83 21.37
CA ALA A 83 6.88 20.07 21.27
C ALA A 83 6.14 18.82 20.75
N THR A 84 4.81 18.81 20.87
CA THR A 84 3.98 17.72 20.36
C THR A 84 4.26 17.48 18.88
N SER A 85 4.62 16.24 18.55
CA SER A 85 5.11 15.86 17.22
C SER A 85 4.31 14.72 16.57
N VAL A 86 3.39 14.10 17.30
CA VAL A 86 2.47 13.07 16.79
C VAL A 86 1.04 13.55 17.05
N LEU A 87 0.19 13.49 16.04
CA LEU A 87 -1.20 13.96 16.14
C LEU A 87 -2.14 12.89 15.59
N THR A 88 -3.13 12.46 16.36
CA THR A 88 -4.13 11.44 15.98
C THR A 88 -5.54 11.98 15.79
N SER A 89 -5.78 13.26 16.12
CA SER A 89 -7.06 13.92 15.92
C SER A 89 -6.89 15.43 15.73
N GLY A 90 -7.63 16.00 14.78
CA GLY A 90 -7.75 17.44 14.58
C GLY A 90 -6.65 18.08 13.73
N ASP A 91 -6.97 19.24 13.18
CA ASP A 91 -6.06 20.09 12.41
C ASP A 91 -5.37 21.06 13.36
N ALA A 92 -4.40 20.58 14.15
CA ALA A 92 -3.60 21.44 15.05
C ALA A 92 -2.65 22.37 14.26
N GLY A 93 -3.19 23.08 13.26
CA GLY A 93 -2.48 23.99 12.34
C GLY A 93 -1.50 23.31 11.38
N SER A 94 -1.28 22.00 11.50
CA SER A 94 -0.25 21.26 10.76
C SER A 94 -0.89 20.38 9.69
N THR A 95 -1.57 21.01 8.73
CA THR A 95 -2.19 20.31 7.60
C THR A 95 -1.19 20.15 6.45
N CYS A 96 -1.38 19.09 5.66
CA CYS A 96 -0.62 18.83 4.46
C CYS A 96 -1.47 19.21 3.23
N GLY A 97 -1.88 20.49 3.17
CA GLY A 97 -2.92 20.95 2.24
C GLY A 97 -4.21 20.11 2.32
N ASP A 98 -4.92 19.99 1.20
CA ASP A 98 -6.11 19.13 1.09
C ASP A 98 -5.76 17.63 1.21
N GLY A 99 -4.51 17.26 0.93
CA GLY A 99 -4.00 15.88 1.01
C GLY A 99 -3.79 15.36 2.44
N GLY A 100 -4.08 16.18 3.45
CA GLY A 100 -3.98 15.84 4.87
C GLY A 100 -5.31 15.91 5.64
N THR A 101 -6.42 16.23 4.98
CA THR A 101 -7.75 16.30 5.62
C THR A 101 -8.20 14.90 6.06
N GLY A 102 -8.62 14.74 7.32
CA GLY A 102 -9.05 13.44 7.84
C GLY A 102 -7.93 12.43 8.06
N ALA A 103 -6.67 12.89 8.24
CA ALA A 103 -5.56 12.00 8.54
C ALA A 103 -5.79 11.19 9.83
N THR A 104 -5.47 9.90 9.78
CA THR A 104 -5.47 9.00 10.94
C THR A 104 -4.32 9.34 11.89
N VAL A 105 -3.14 9.64 11.35
CA VAL A 105 -1.99 10.12 12.13
C VAL A 105 -1.17 11.10 11.32
N ARG A 106 -0.59 12.08 12.02
CA ARG A 106 0.41 12.99 11.47
C ARG A 106 1.68 12.94 12.30
N PHE A 107 2.81 12.95 11.61
CA PHE A 107 4.15 12.99 12.18
C PHE A 107 4.80 14.31 11.78
N LEU A 108 5.21 15.10 12.78
CA LEU A 108 5.85 16.38 12.59
C LEU A 108 7.34 16.23 12.87
N SER A 109 8.14 16.89 12.04
CA SER A 109 9.59 16.90 12.14
C SER A 109 10.13 18.26 11.74
N ASP A 110 11.23 18.68 12.35
CA ASP A 110 12.01 19.81 11.89
C ASP A 110 12.83 19.40 10.64
N ALA A 111 12.76 20.19 9.58
CA ALA A 111 13.48 19.96 8.34
C ALA A 111 14.41 21.15 8.06
N TYR A 112 15.72 20.90 8.04
CA TYR A 112 16.70 21.94 7.74
C TYR A 112 17.03 21.98 6.25
N ASP A 113 16.87 23.13 5.63
CA ASP A 113 17.41 23.43 4.31
C ASP A 113 18.84 23.95 4.47
N ASN A 114 19.80 23.10 4.11
CA ASN A 114 21.22 23.40 4.15
C ASN A 114 21.75 23.99 2.82
N THR A 115 20.88 24.22 1.84
CA THR A 115 21.27 24.83 0.55
C THR A 115 21.38 26.35 0.64
N VAL A 116 20.82 26.94 1.69
CA VAL A 116 20.89 28.37 2.00
C VAL A 116 21.80 28.64 3.20
N SER A 117 22.37 29.86 3.27
CA SER A 117 23.24 30.30 4.37
C SER A 117 22.71 31.60 5.00
N PRO A 118 22.34 31.59 6.29
CA PRO A 118 22.35 30.44 7.21
C PRO A 118 21.29 29.38 6.84
N PRO A 119 21.42 28.12 7.30
CA PRO A 119 20.42 27.08 7.06
C PRO A 119 19.03 27.52 7.51
N ALA A 120 18.03 27.30 6.66
CA ALA A 120 16.65 27.63 6.97
C ALA A 120 15.96 26.46 7.67
N LEU A 121 15.22 26.76 8.73
CA LEU A 121 14.38 25.78 9.43
C LEU A 121 13.00 25.77 8.79
N HIS A 122 12.55 24.60 8.40
CA HIS A 122 11.22 24.32 7.86
C HIS A 122 10.48 23.29 8.73
N ARG A 123 9.16 23.26 8.61
CA ARG A 123 8.33 22.26 9.30
C ARG A 123 7.87 21.22 8.30
N ALA A 124 8.31 19.98 8.49
CA ALA A 124 7.84 18.85 7.70
C ALA A 124 6.71 18.13 8.43
N VAL A 125 5.64 17.83 7.69
CA VAL A 125 4.48 17.07 8.16
C VAL A 125 4.30 15.87 7.26
N VAL A 126 4.22 14.68 7.84
CA VAL A 126 3.83 13.46 7.13
C VAL A 126 2.48 13.00 7.66
N SER A 127 1.48 12.93 6.80
CA SER A 127 0.14 12.46 7.15
C SER A 127 -0.16 11.11 6.52
N TRP A 128 -0.78 10.25 7.31
CA TRP A 128 -1.32 8.96 6.90
C TRP A 128 -2.84 9.04 6.96
N ALA A 129 -3.50 8.89 5.81
CA ALA A 129 -4.94 9.07 5.68
C ALA A 129 -5.56 8.00 4.80
N VAL A 130 -6.83 7.68 5.06
CA VAL A 130 -7.64 6.89 4.14
C VAL A 130 -8.39 7.85 3.22
N VAL A 131 -8.16 7.71 1.93
CA VAL A 131 -8.82 8.52 0.88
C VAL A 131 -9.62 7.61 -0.02
N THR A 132 -10.85 7.98 -0.33
CA THR A 132 -11.69 7.25 -1.29
C THR A 132 -11.43 7.78 -2.71
N VAL A 133 -10.93 6.93 -3.60
CA VAL A 133 -10.63 7.25 -5.00
C VAL A 133 -11.42 6.30 -5.89
N ALA A 134 -12.31 6.84 -6.73
CA ALA A 134 -13.17 6.05 -7.62
C ALA A 134 -14.00 4.95 -6.92
N GLY A 135 -14.35 5.16 -5.64
CA GLY A 135 -15.10 4.20 -4.83
C GLY A 135 -14.24 3.28 -3.96
N ASP A 136 -12.92 3.26 -4.18
CA ASP A 136 -11.99 2.43 -3.40
C ASP A 136 -11.29 3.24 -2.31
N ASN A 137 -11.28 2.70 -1.09
CA ASN A 137 -10.52 3.27 0.01
C ASN A 137 -9.03 2.93 -0.13
N GLN A 138 -8.18 3.95 -0.10
CA GLN A 138 -6.73 3.83 -0.25
C GLN A 138 -6.04 4.43 0.96
N MET A 139 -5.02 3.75 1.50
CA MET A 139 -4.11 4.34 2.48
C MET A 139 -3.09 5.18 1.72
N VAL A 140 -3.08 6.48 2.00
CA VAL A 140 -2.22 7.45 1.36
C VAL A 140 -1.30 8.08 2.39
N ARG A 141 -0.02 8.16 2.05
CA ARG A 141 0.97 8.95 2.75
C ARG A 141 1.23 10.23 1.98
N SER A 142 1.03 11.37 2.63
CA SER A 142 1.34 12.70 2.09
C SER A 142 2.43 13.33 2.93
N ARG A 143 3.46 13.90 2.29
CA ARG A 143 4.52 14.66 2.95
C ARG A 143 4.47 16.09 2.47
N CYS A 144 4.42 17.00 3.42
CA CYS A 144 4.46 18.43 3.20
C CYS A 144 5.65 19.07 3.90
N VAL A 145 6.10 20.19 3.35
CA VAL A 145 7.07 21.10 3.96
C VAL A 145 6.44 22.48 3.93
N ASP A 146 6.33 23.13 5.09
CA ASP A 146 5.66 24.41 5.29
C ASP A 146 4.24 24.45 4.69
N GLY A 147 3.49 23.37 4.91
CA GLY A 147 2.12 23.20 4.40
C GLY A 147 2.01 22.88 2.91
N SER A 148 3.10 22.97 2.14
CA SER A 148 3.11 22.64 0.71
C SER A 148 3.37 21.16 0.47
N LEU A 149 2.55 20.51 -0.36
CA LEU A 149 2.70 19.10 -0.71
C LEU A 149 3.99 18.88 -1.52
N VAL A 150 4.89 18.08 -0.95
CA VAL A 150 6.17 17.71 -1.58
C VAL A 150 6.09 16.34 -2.24
N SER A 151 5.39 15.39 -1.61
CA SER A 151 5.22 14.05 -2.18
C SER A 151 3.98 13.37 -1.64
N GLN A 152 3.33 12.55 -2.46
CA GLN A 152 2.20 11.73 -2.08
C GLN A 152 2.38 10.32 -2.65
N LEU A 153 2.06 9.30 -1.84
CA LEU A 153 2.19 7.91 -2.21
C LEU A 153 1.01 7.09 -1.70
N THR A 154 0.38 6.32 -2.59
CA THR A 154 -0.58 5.29 -2.20
C THR A 154 0.18 4.07 -1.70
N LEU A 155 -0.07 3.71 -0.44
CA LEU A 155 0.62 2.63 0.25
C LEU A 155 -0.16 1.32 0.24
N ALA A 156 -1.49 1.42 0.27
CA ALA A 156 -2.38 0.27 0.19
C ALA A 156 -3.70 0.65 -0.49
N GLN A 157 -4.31 -0.33 -1.17
CA GLN A 157 -5.62 -0.20 -1.81
C GLN A 157 -6.62 -1.14 -1.14
N ASN A 158 -7.92 -0.89 -1.34
CA ASN A 158 -9.01 -1.67 -0.76
C ASN A 158 -8.98 -1.72 0.77
N VAL A 159 -8.65 -0.58 1.41
CA VAL A 159 -8.61 -0.46 2.87
C VAL A 159 -10.04 -0.55 3.43
N VAL A 160 -10.23 -1.41 4.42
CA VAL A 160 -11.53 -1.62 5.07
C VAL A 160 -11.46 -1.31 6.55
N GLY A 161 -12.58 -0.83 7.09
CA GLY A 161 -12.68 -0.35 8.46
C GLY A 161 -11.92 0.96 8.69
N SER A 162 -11.86 1.38 9.95
CA SER A 162 -11.11 2.55 10.37
C SER A 162 -9.72 2.13 10.85
N PRO A 163 -8.63 2.69 10.30
CA PRO A 163 -7.31 2.47 10.85
C PRO A 163 -7.24 2.93 12.31
N ALA A 164 -6.50 2.19 13.12
CA ALA A 164 -6.28 2.50 14.53
C ALA A 164 -4.81 2.82 14.80
N VAL A 165 -4.57 3.85 15.60
CA VAL A 165 -3.23 4.28 16.00
C VAL A 165 -3.11 4.08 17.51
N THR A 166 -2.00 3.47 17.92
CA THR A 166 -1.66 3.33 19.33
C THR A 166 -0.23 3.78 19.56
N CYS A 167 0.03 4.38 20.71
CA CYS A 167 1.33 4.92 21.06
C CYS A 167 1.78 4.35 22.42
N SER A 168 3.09 4.30 22.67
CA SER A 168 3.64 3.82 23.95
C SER A 168 3.26 4.71 25.14
N SER A 169 2.98 5.98 24.88
CA SER A 169 2.37 6.97 25.77
C SER A 169 1.22 7.66 25.03
N THR A 170 0.58 8.67 25.62
CA THR A 170 -0.43 9.48 24.91
C THR A 170 0.16 10.08 23.63
N CYS A 171 -0.44 9.82 22.46
CA CYS A 171 0.15 10.16 21.17
C CYS A 171 0.42 11.66 21.02
N ASP A 172 -0.50 12.51 21.46
CA ASP A 172 -0.49 13.97 21.29
C ASP A 172 0.03 14.73 22.52
N ALA A 173 0.70 14.05 23.44
CA ALA A 173 1.22 14.65 24.66
C ALA A 173 2.74 14.57 24.80
N LEU A 174 3.27 15.33 25.76
CA LEU A 174 4.64 15.21 26.25
C LEU A 174 4.66 14.35 27.53
N PRO A 175 5.69 13.50 27.73
CA PRO A 175 6.78 13.21 26.79
C PRO A 175 6.28 12.43 25.55
N LEU A 176 6.90 12.73 24.41
CA LEU A 176 6.56 12.11 23.14
C LEU A 176 6.69 10.58 23.21
N PRO A 177 5.80 9.84 22.51
CA PRO A 177 5.86 8.39 22.51
C PRO A 177 7.14 7.88 21.84
N GLN A 178 7.73 6.84 22.43
CA GLN A 178 8.89 6.14 21.88
C GLN A 178 8.50 5.20 20.75
N THR A 179 7.34 4.54 20.86
CA THR A 179 6.83 3.62 19.85
C THR A 179 5.45 4.07 19.40
N VAL A 180 5.22 4.05 18.08
CA VAL A 180 3.91 4.27 17.48
C VAL A 180 3.54 3.05 16.65
N ARG A 181 2.28 2.63 16.71
CA ARG A 181 1.74 1.52 15.94
C ARG A 181 0.52 1.97 15.16
N LEU A 182 0.46 1.57 13.89
CA LEU A 182 -0.69 1.79 13.01
C LEU A 182 -1.20 0.43 12.54
N SER A 183 -2.50 0.17 12.73
CA SER A 183 -3.15 -1.05 12.25
C SER A 183 -4.31 -0.73 11.33
N PHE A 184 -4.40 -1.44 10.21
CA PHE A 184 -5.51 -1.36 9.27
C PHE A 184 -5.65 -2.70 8.54
N SER A 185 -6.74 -2.88 7.79
CA SER A 185 -6.98 -4.10 7.01
C SER A 185 -7.25 -3.76 5.56
N VAL A 186 -6.86 -4.66 4.66
CA VAL A 186 -7.21 -4.58 3.23
C VAL A 186 -8.08 -5.78 2.84
N ALA A 187 -9.07 -5.57 1.99
CA ALA A 187 -9.96 -6.61 1.49
C ALA A 187 -9.96 -6.60 -0.06
N PRO A 188 -8.99 -7.27 -0.70
CA PRO A 188 -8.97 -7.40 -2.15
C PRO A 188 -10.20 -8.20 -2.63
N PRO A 189 -10.74 -7.91 -3.83
CA PRO A 189 -12.01 -8.50 -4.31
C PRO A 189 -12.00 -10.04 -4.45
N SER A 190 -10.82 -10.65 -4.57
CA SER A 190 -10.63 -12.09 -4.75
C SER A 190 -9.84 -12.77 -3.63
N ALA A 191 -9.62 -12.09 -2.50
CA ALA A 191 -8.81 -12.60 -1.40
C ALA A 191 -9.47 -12.39 -0.02
N ALA A 192 -9.05 -13.20 0.95
CA ALA A 192 -9.42 -13.00 2.34
C ALA A 192 -8.86 -11.67 2.87
N LEU A 193 -9.52 -11.12 3.89
CA LEU A 193 -9.09 -9.93 4.60
C LEU A 193 -7.65 -10.11 5.12
N TYR A 194 -6.82 -9.10 4.85
CA TYR A 194 -5.41 -9.09 5.22
C TYR A 194 -5.15 -7.94 6.18
N ALA A 195 -4.83 -8.28 7.44
CA ALA A 195 -4.52 -7.32 8.48
C ALA A 195 -3.05 -6.87 8.39
N ILE A 196 -2.83 -5.55 8.41
CA ILE A 196 -1.51 -4.93 8.38
C ILE A 196 -1.31 -4.22 9.72
N SER A 197 -0.21 -4.55 10.40
CA SER A 197 0.22 -3.88 11.62
C SER A 197 1.63 -3.34 11.41
N LEU A 198 1.77 -2.03 11.52
CA LEU A 198 3.02 -1.30 11.37
C LEU A 198 3.48 -0.83 12.75
N THR A 199 4.77 -0.89 13.00
CA THR A 199 5.39 -0.37 14.22
C THR A 199 6.62 0.43 13.82
N GLY A 200 6.80 1.59 14.45
CA GLY A 200 7.99 2.41 14.31
C GLY A 200 8.45 2.89 15.68
N ASP A 201 9.76 3.08 15.81
CA ASP A 201 10.39 3.59 17.03
C ASP A 201 11.07 4.93 16.75
N ARG A 202 10.92 5.87 17.68
CA ARG A 202 11.51 7.20 17.61
C ARG A 202 13.03 7.10 17.82
N ARG A 203 13.80 7.82 17.01
CA ARG A 203 15.27 7.81 17.12
C ARG A 203 15.80 8.75 18.20
N GLN A 204 15.09 9.85 18.44
CA GLN A 204 15.47 10.84 19.45
C GLN A 204 14.95 10.36 20.81
N THR A 205 15.78 10.32 21.85
CA THR A 205 15.38 9.98 23.24
C THR A 205 15.67 11.15 24.14
#